data_AF-A0A1B8FGB5-F1
#
_entry.id   AF-A0A1B8FGB5-F1
#
_cell.length_a   1.000
_cell.length_b   1.000
_cell.length_c   1.000
_cell.angle_alpha   90.00
_cell.angle_beta   90.00
_cell.angle_gamma   90.00
#
_symmetry.space_group_name_H-M   'P 1'
#
loop_
_entity.id
_entity.type
_entity.pdbx_description
1 polymer ?
#
loop_
_entity_poly.entity_id
_entity_poly.type
_entity_poly.pdbx_seq_one_letter_code
_entity_poly.pdbx_strand_id
1 'polypeptide(L)'
;MPHKGLWVNEDATQEVKDVPGDYKVVAGDLLLKTICVAVNPGDYGHPEKFGAINTIEGFDAVGEIVEAGDGVTGFKVGQKALTFTRGIGPV
;
A
#
# COMPACT_ATOMS: atom_id res chain seq x y z
N MET A 1 12.74 -8.28 -2.00
CA MET A 1 13.24 -7.27 -2.97
C MET A 1 13.40 -5.96 -2.22
N PRO A 2 14.60 -5.34 -2.21
CA PRO A 2 14.75 -4.00 -1.67
C PRO A 2 13.84 -3.02 -2.41
N HIS A 3 13.09 -2.22 -1.67
CA HIS A 3 12.18 -1.22 -2.22
C HIS A 3 12.04 -0.06 -1.23
N LYS A 4 11.48 1.04 -1.72
CA LYS A 4 11.28 2.27 -0.96
C LYS A 4 9.80 2.51 -0.72
N GLY A 5 9.49 3.14 0.41
CA GLY A 5 8.15 3.63 0.73
C GLY A 5 8.19 5.14 0.95
N LEU A 6 7.05 5.81 0.76
CA LEU A 6 6.84 7.18 1.23
C LEU A 6 6.28 7.10 2.66
N TRP A 7 7.06 7.55 3.62
CA TRP A 7 6.73 7.48 5.04
C TRP A 7 6.17 8.81 5.52
N VAL A 8 5.15 8.74 6.37
CA VAL A 8 4.63 9.89 7.12
C VAL A 8 5.26 9.95 8.49
N ASN A 9 5.84 11.08 8.83
CA ASN A 9 6.39 11.36 10.14
C ASN A 9 5.31 11.99 11.05
N GLU A 10 5.58 12.10 12.34
CA GLU A 10 4.63 12.63 13.34
C GLU A 10 4.14 14.06 13.04
N ASP A 11 5.01 14.89 12.45
CA ASP A 11 4.72 16.27 12.06
C ASP A 11 4.08 16.40 10.66
N ALA A 12 3.57 15.29 10.12
CA ALA A 12 3.01 15.17 8.76
C ALA A 12 3.99 15.48 7.62
N THR A 13 5.29 15.56 7.91
CA THR A 13 6.30 15.57 6.84
C THR A 13 6.43 14.19 6.21
N GLN A 14 6.81 14.16 4.94
CA GLN A 14 6.94 12.94 4.15
C GLN A 14 8.40 12.69 3.79
N GLU A 15 8.83 11.43 3.88
CA GLU A 15 10.20 11.03 3.54
C GLU A 15 10.22 9.69 2.80
N VAL A 16 11.06 9.60 1.76
CA VAL A 16 11.29 8.33 1.06
C VAL A 16 12.38 7.55 1.77
N LYS A 17 12.02 6.40 2.37
CA LYS A 17 12.97 5.52 3.09
C LYS A 17 12.95 4.12 2.49
N ASP A 18 14.06 3.40 2.64
CA ASP A 18 14.09 1.97 2.34
C ASP A 18 13.20 1.21 3.32
N VAL A 19 12.41 0.27 2.80
CA VAL A 19 11.54 -0.56 3.63
C VAL A 19 12.33 -1.78 4.11
N PRO A 20 12.41 -2.03 5.42
CA PRO A 20 13.17 -3.15 5.94
C PRO A 20 12.49 -4.49 5.61
N GLY A 21 13.31 -5.50 5.32
CA GLY A 21 12.87 -6.87 5.11
C GLY A 21 12.46 -7.21 3.67
N ASP A 22 12.08 -8.47 3.49
CA ASP A 22 11.54 -8.98 2.23
C ASP A 22 10.03 -9.20 2.37
N TYR A 23 9.27 -8.78 1.35
CA TYR A 23 7.87 -9.11 1.25
C TYR A 23 7.74 -10.50 0.67
N LYS A 24 7.06 -11.37 1.41
CA LYS A 24 6.58 -12.66 0.93
C LYS A 24 5.07 -12.62 1.01
N VAL A 25 4.41 -13.04 -0.06
CA VAL A 25 2.95 -13.16 -0.03
C VAL A 25 2.54 -14.22 1.01
N VAL A 26 1.41 -14.01 1.67
CA VAL A 26 0.80 -14.99 2.57
C VAL A 26 -0.46 -15.55 1.94
N ALA A 27 -0.97 -16.66 2.48
CA ALA A 27 -2.19 -17.30 1.97
C ALA A 27 -3.36 -16.29 1.93
N GLY A 28 -4.06 -16.24 0.79
CA GLY A 28 -5.16 -15.30 0.54
C GLY A 28 -4.77 -13.93 -0.01
N ASP A 29 -3.48 -13.56 0.00
CA ASP A 29 -3.03 -12.23 -0.42
C ASP A 29 -2.44 -12.23 -1.84
N LEU A 30 -2.40 -11.04 -2.45
CA LEU A 30 -1.65 -10.74 -3.66
C LEU A 30 -0.50 -9.80 -3.32
N LEU A 31 0.70 -10.08 -3.84
CA LEU A 31 1.81 -9.13 -3.81
C LEU A 31 1.84 -8.35 -5.12
N LEU A 32 1.72 -7.03 -5.03
CA LEU A 32 1.74 -6.14 -6.19
C LEU A 32 3.06 -5.38 -6.24
N LYS A 33 3.62 -5.28 -7.44
CA LYS A 33 4.60 -4.24 -7.77
C LYS A 33 3.83 -3.00 -8.23
N THR A 34 3.81 -1.97 -7.38
CA THR A 34 3.11 -0.71 -7.63
C THR A 34 3.61 -0.03 -8.92
N ILE A 35 2.67 0.44 -9.74
CA ILE A 35 2.90 1.21 -10.96
C ILE A 35 2.61 2.69 -10.70
N CYS A 36 1.47 2.98 -10.08
CA CYS A 36 1.08 4.33 -9.69
C CYS A 36 0.17 4.29 -8.46
N VAL A 37 0.12 5.42 -7.74
CA VAL A 37 -0.71 5.64 -6.56
C VAL A 37 -1.52 6.92 -6.73
N ALA A 38 -2.73 6.96 -6.19
CA ALA A 38 -3.51 8.18 -6.06
C ALA A 38 -3.27 8.82 -4.69
N VAL A 39 -3.31 10.15 -4.64
CA VAL A 39 -3.13 10.92 -3.41
C VAL A 39 -4.48 11.45 -2.95
N ASN A 40 -4.79 11.25 -1.67
CA ASN A 40 -6.03 11.60 -1.01
C ASN A 40 -5.78 12.49 0.22
N PRO A 41 -6.80 13.22 0.72
CA PRO A 41 -6.67 13.99 1.97
C PRO A 41 -6.33 13.14 3.21
N GLY A 42 -6.54 11.81 3.14
CA GLY A 42 -6.16 10.88 4.19
C GLY A 42 -4.64 10.65 4.26
N ASP A 43 -3.93 10.75 3.14
CA ASP A 43 -2.48 10.52 3.10
C ASP A 43 -1.74 11.53 4.00
N TYR A 44 -2.02 12.82 3.80
CA TYR A 44 -1.50 13.91 4.64
C TYR A 44 -2.04 13.92 6.07
N GLY A 45 -3.19 13.29 6.30
CA GLY A 45 -3.90 13.29 7.58
C GLY A 45 -3.52 12.13 8.49
N HIS A 46 -2.59 11.25 8.10
CA HIS A 46 -2.28 10.02 8.85
C HIS A 46 -1.99 10.23 10.34
N PRO A 47 -1.11 11.18 10.75
CA PRO A 47 -0.79 11.36 12.16
C PRO A 47 -2.00 11.86 12.96
N GLU A 48 -2.66 12.93 12.49
CA GLU A 48 -3.74 13.59 13.23
C GLU A 48 -5.06 12.79 13.20
N LYS A 49 -5.42 12.25 12.04
CA LYS A 49 -6.75 11.63 11.82
C LYS A 49 -6.77 10.14 12.13
N PHE A 50 -5.65 9.44 11.94
CA PHE A 50 -5.58 7.99 12.08
C PHE A 50 -4.62 7.53 13.18
N GLY A 51 -3.86 8.44 13.80
CA GLY A 51 -2.83 8.08 14.78
C GLY A 51 -1.71 7.22 14.19
N ALA A 52 -1.59 7.20 12.86
CA ALA A 52 -0.63 6.40 12.13
C ALA A 52 0.64 7.23 11.92
N ILE A 53 1.62 6.98 12.77
CA ILE A 53 2.90 7.71 12.82
C ILE A 53 4.01 6.74 12.43
N ASN A 54 4.98 7.21 11.62
CA ASN A 54 6.06 6.39 11.10
C ASN A 54 5.53 5.17 10.33
N THR A 55 4.56 5.40 9.45
CA THR A 55 3.97 4.38 8.56
C THR A 55 4.13 4.78 7.10
N ILE A 56 4.01 3.82 6.18
CA ILE A 56 3.96 4.10 4.74
C ILE A 56 2.55 4.58 4.37
N GLU A 57 2.47 5.66 3.60
CA GLU A 57 1.19 6.21 3.11
C GLU A 57 0.70 5.52 1.82
N GLY A 58 -0.53 5.84 1.40
CA GLY A 58 -1.14 5.38 0.16
C GLY A 58 -2.28 4.40 0.39
N PHE A 59 -3.49 4.80 -0.02
CA PHE A 59 -4.71 4.00 0.11
C PHE A 59 -5.16 3.34 -1.19
N ASP A 60 -4.79 3.94 -2.33
CA ASP A 60 -5.27 3.58 -3.66
C ASP A 60 -4.09 3.45 -4.62
N ALA A 61 -3.94 2.26 -5.20
CA ALA A 61 -2.82 1.95 -6.07
C ALA A 61 -3.22 1.05 -7.23
N VAL A 62 -2.53 1.20 -8.36
CA VAL A 62 -2.50 0.21 -9.43
C VAL A 62 -1.13 -0.45 -9.43
N GLY A 63 -1.11 -1.77 -9.54
CA GLY A 63 0.12 -2.55 -9.60
C GLY A 63 0.00 -3.78 -10.49
N GLU A 64 1.15 -4.38 -10.77
CA GLU A 64 1.24 -5.68 -11.41
C GLU A 64 1.41 -6.77 -10.35
N ILE A 65 0.61 -7.83 -10.43
CA ILE A 65 0.73 -8.97 -9.51
C ILE A 65 2.04 -9.69 -9.77
N VAL A 66 2.92 -9.73 -8.77
CA VAL A 66 4.22 -10.42 -8.84
C VAL A 66 4.23 -11.75 -8.09
N GLU A 67 3.31 -11.93 -7.14
CA GLU A 67 3.13 -13.17 -6.39
C GLU A 67 1.67 -13.30 -5.96
N ALA A 68 1.17 -14.53 -5.87
CA ALA A 68 -0.17 -14.84 -5.36
C ALA A 68 -0.05 -15.93 -4.31
N GLY A 69 -0.62 -15.68 -3.13
CA GLY A 69 -0.59 -16.62 -2.03
C GLY A 69 -1.51 -17.82 -2.24
N ASP A 70 -1.27 -18.87 -1.45
CA ASP A 70 -2.09 -20.08 -1.47
C ASP A 70 -3.58 -19.74 -1.29
N GLY A 71 -4.42 -20.38 -2.11
CA GLY A 71 -5.89 -20.20 -2.07
C GLY A 71 -6.42 -18.97 -2.81
N VAL A 72 -5.57 -18.09 -3.35
CA VAL A 72 -6.03 -17.01 -4.23
C VAL A 72 -6.59 -17.59 -5.54
N THR A 73 -7.79 -17.16 -5.92
CA THR A 73 -8.45 -17.56 -7.17
C THR A 73 -8.91 -16.34 -7.96
N GLY A 74 -9.05 -16.46 -9.28
CA GLY A 74 -9.52 -15.38 -10.15
C GLY A 74 -8.46 -14.35 -10.58
N PHE A 75 -7.23 -14.46 -10.07
CA PHE A 75 -6.10 -13.58 -10.41
C PHE A 75 -4.92 -14.37 -10.99
N LYS A 76 -4.05 -13.70 -11.74
CA LYS A 76 -2.84 -14.29 -12.32
C LYS A 76 -1.64 -13.38 -12.12
N VAL A 77 -0.47 -13.98 -11.87
CA VAL A 77 0.81 -13.25 -11.91
C VAL A 77 0.99 -12.60 -13.29
N GLY A 78 1.48 -11.36 -13.32
CA GLY A 78 1.60 -10.49 -14.49
C GLY A 78 0.34 -9.69 -14.84
N GLN A 79 -0.81 -9.99 -14.22
CA GLN A 79 -2.02 -9.20 -14.38
C GLN A 79 -1.91 -7.86 -13.63
N LYS A 80 -2.47 -6.80 -14.21
CA LYS A 80 -2.63 -5.52 -13.53
C LYS A 80 -3.90 -5.53 -12.68
N ALA A 81 -3.75 -5.12 -11.44
CA ALA A 81 -4.83 -5.02 -10.47
C ALA A 81 -4.82 -3.63 -9.84
N LEU A 82 -6.00 -3.20 -9.42
CA LEU A 82 -6.21 -1.99 -8.64
C LEU A 82 -6.51 -2.40 -7.19
N THR A 83 -6.10 -1.55 -6.26
CA THR A 83 -6.40 -1.66 -4.84
C THR A 83 -7.09 -0.37 -4.44
N PHE A 84 -8.18 -0.51 -3.70
CA PHE A 84 -8.90 0.61 -3.13
C PHE A 84 -9.09 0.34 -1.65
N THR A 85 -8.82 1.33 -0.82
CA THR A 85 -9.26 1.26 0.57
C THR A 85 -10.75 1.55 0.61
N ARG A 86 -11.52 0.77 1.40
CA ARG A 86 -12.95 1.02 1.56
C ARG A 86 -13.14 2.42 2.13
N GLY A 87 -13.78 3.30 1.37
CA GLY A 87 -14.00 4.68 1.78
C GLY A 87 -14.77 4.74 3.11
N ILE A 88 -14.29 5.61 4.01
CA ILE A 88 -15.01 6.03 5.21
C ILE A 88 -15.96 7.17 4.79
N GLY A 89 -16.92 6.86 3.91
CA GLY A 89 -18.01 7.79 3.58
C GLY A 89 -18.99 7.89 4.75
N PRO A 90 -19.82 8.95 4.85
CA PRO A 90 -20.84 9.03 5.88
C PRO A 90 -21.74 7.79 5.79
N VAL A 91 -21.85 7.08 6.92
CA VAL A 91 -22.93 6.13 7.21
C VAL A 91 -24.19 6.87 7.60
#